data_AF-A0A6I2RKN4-F1
#
_entry.id   AF-A0A6I2RKN4-F1
#
_cell.length_a   1.000
_cell.length_b   1.000
_cell.length_c   1.000
_cell.angle_alpha   90.00
_cell.angle_beta   90.00
_cell.angle_gamma   90.00
#
_symmetry.space_group_name_H-M   'P 1'
#
loop_
_entity.id
_entity.type
_entity.pdbx_description
1 polymer ?
#
loop_
_entity_poly.entity_id
_entity_poly.type
_entity_poly.pdbx_seq_one_letter_code
_entity_poly.pdbx_strand_id
1 'polypeptide(L)'
;MSERARKAGQFAGAVERLAGALAVNEIIRARRFLGAATSDEEREILLGMPLPELLRAAQALTSAVCLRQQTEAAEHMRELEAQQKAAQEPRKGPFVS
;
A
#
# COMPACT_ATOMS: atom_id res chain seq x y z
N MET A 1 -3.80 -4.78 -44.02
CA MET A 1 -3.93 -3.86 -42.87
C MET A 1 -3.17 -2.57 -43.17
N SER A 2 -3.74 -1.40 -42.86
CA SER A 2 -3.07 -0.10 -43.08
C SER A 2 -1.92 0.11 -42.09
N GLU A 3 -0.88 0.83 -42.50
CA GLU A 3 0.27 1.19 -41.64
C GLU A 3 -0.17 1.90 -40.35
N ARG A 4 -1.24 2.70 -40.40
CA ARG A 4 -1.84 3.35 -39.24
C ARG A 4 -2.39 2.33 -38.21
N ALA A 5 -3.05 1.27 -38.68
CA ALA A 5 -3.58 0.23 -37.81
C ALA A 5 -2.46 -0.56 -37.11
N ARG A 6 -1.34 -0.79 -37.81
CA ARG A 6 -0.15 -1.43 -37.22
C ARG A 6 0.48 -0.57 -36.13
N LYS A 7 0.68 0.73 -36.40
CA LYS A 7 1.24 1.68 -35.42
C LYS A 7 0.35 1.83 -34.19
N ALA A 8 -0.98 1.87 -34.37
CA ALA A 8 -1.93 1.93 -33.26
C ALA A 8 -1.86 0.68 -32.37
N GLY A 9 -1.80 -0.53 -32.95
CA GLY A 9 -1.67 -1.77 -32.18
C GLY A 9 -0.34 -1.86 -31.43
N GLN A 10 0.76 -1.39 -32.02
CA GLN A 10 2.06 -1.33 -31.36
C GLN A 10 2.06 -0.39 -30.15
N PHE A 11 1.42 0.78 -30.29
CA PHE A 11 1.27 1.74 -29.20
C PHE A 11 0.39 1.17 -28.07
N ALA A 12 -0.76 0.58 -28.41
CA ALA A 12 -1.65 -0.04 -27.43
C ALA A 12 -0.93 -1.13 -26.62
N GLY A 13 -0.20 -2.02 -27.29
CA GLY A 13 0.59 -3.04 -26.60
C GLY A 13 1.72 -2.47 -25.74
N ALA A 14 2.31 -1.33 -26.11
CA ALA A 14 3.32 -0.66 -25.29
C ALA A 14 2.72 -0.06 -24.01
N VAL A 15 1.55 0.58 -24.13
CA VAL A 15 0.81 1.12 -22.98
C VAL A 15 0.40 0.00 -22.02
N GLU A 16 -0.10 -1.12 -22.55
CA GLU A 16 -0.50 -2.27 -21.75
C GLU A 16 0.68 -2.87 -20.96
N ARG A 17 1.84 -3.05 -21.60
CA ARG A 17 3.06 -3.50 -20.91
C ARG A 17 3.52 -2.53 -19.83
N LEU A 18 3.47 -1.23 -20.10
CA LEU A 18 3.82 -0.21 -19.10
C LEU A 18 2.86 -0.25 -17.90
N ALA A 19 1.56 -0.35 -18.16
CA ALA A 19 0.55 -0.45 -17.11
C ALA A 19 0.76 -1.70 -16.25
N GLY A 20 1.07 -2.85 -16.85
CA GLY A 20 1.41 -4.08 -16.13
C GLY A 20 2.61 -3.92 -15.22
N ALA A 21 3.72 -3.36 -15.74
CA ALA A 21 4.92 -3.11 -14.95
C ALA A 21 4.68 -2.15 -13.77
N LEU A 22 3.86 -1.11 -13.98
CA LEU A 22 3.49 -0.17 -12.92
C LEU A 22 2.63 -0.85 -11.84
N ALA A 23 1.65 -1.66 -12.24
CA ALA A 23 0.79 -2.40 -11.29
C ALA A 23 1.60 -3.40 -10.45
N VAL A 24 2.52 -4.14 -11.06
CA VAL A 24 3.43 -5.07 -10.36
C VAL A 24 4.29 -4.33 -9.33
N ASN A 25 4.90 -3.21 -9.73
CA ASN A 25 5.71 -2.40 -8.81
C ASN A 25 4.87 -1.85 -7.64
N GLU A 26 3.62 -1.46 -7.90
CA GLU A 26 2.74 -0.98 -6.86
C GLU A 26 2.32 -2.08 -5.86
N ILE A 27 2.01 -3.27 -6.37
CA ILE A 27 1.76 -4.46 -5.54
C ILE A 27 2.96 -4.74 -4.62
N ILE A 28 4.18 -4.75 -5.16
CA ILE A 28 5.41 -5.01 -4.39
C ILE A 28 5.62 -3.95 -3.31
N ARG A 29 5.44 -2.66 -3.65
CA ARG A 29 5.55 -1.57 -2.68
C ARG A 29 4.51 -1.69 -1.56
N ALA A 30 3.25 -1.97 -1.91
CA ALA A 30 2.19 -2.11 -0.93
C ALA A 30 2.40 -3.32 -0.02
N ARG A 31 2.82 -4.47 -0.56
CA ARG A 31 3.21 -5.65 0.23
C ARG A 31 4.31 -5.31 1.22
N ARG A 32 5.37 -4.63 0.76
CA ARG A 32 6.49 -4.21 1.63
C ARG A 32 6.02 -3.27 2.74
N PHE A 33 5.16 -2.30 2.43
CA PHE A 33 4.59 -1.41 3.44
C PHE A 33 3.80 -2.18 4.50
N LEU A 34 3.06 -3.20 4.09
CA LEU A 34 2.30 -4.09 4.96
C LEU A 34 3.16 -5.15 5.69
N GLY A 35 4.48 -5.13 5.52
CA GLY A 35 5.41 -6.04 6.18
C GLY A 35 5.60 -7.40 5.49
N ALA A 36 5.10 -7.56 4.26
CA ALA A 36 5.29 -8.75 3.45
C ALA A 36 6.37 -8.52 2.39
N ALA A 37 7.45 -9.31 2.44
CA ALA A 37 8.41 -9.35 1.34
C ALA A 37 7.76 -9.96 0.09
N THR A 38 8.33 -9.64 -1.08
CA THR A 38 8.00 -10.31 -2.35
C THR A 38 9.27 -10.99 -2.84
N SER A 39 9.23 -12.30 -3.06
CA SER A 39 10.36 -13.04 -3.65
C SER A 39 10.47 -12.78 -5.16
N ASP A 40 11.60 -13.16 -5.75
CA ASP A 40 11.78 -13.05 -7.19
C ASP A 40 10.79 -13.98 -7.94
N GLU A 41 10.52 -15.18 -7.42
CA GLU A 41 9.51 -16.09 -7.99
C GLU A 41 8.12 -15.47 -7.96
N GLU A 42 7.72 -14.85 -6.85
CA GLU A 42 6.43 -14.16 -6.76
C GLU A 42 6.35 -12.96 -7.70
N ARG A 43 7.45 -12.24 -7.89
CA ARG A 43 7.54 -11.16 -8.85
C ARG A 43 7.34 -11.66 -10.28
N GLU A 44 7.96 -12.77 -10.65
CA GLU A 44 7.79 -13.38 -11.97
C GLU A 44 6.35 -13.89 -12.18
N ILE A 45 5.71 -14.43 -11.14
CA ILE A 45 4.28 -14.78 -11.17
C ILE A 45 3.44 -13.53 -11.47
N LEU A 46 3.68 -12.42 -10.78
CA LEU A 46 2.97 -11.16 -11.02
C LEU A 46 3.19 -10.64 -12.44
N LEU A 47 4.40 -10.73 -13.00
CA LEU A 47 4.67 -10.32 -14.38
C LEU A 47 3.93 -11.17 -15.42
N GLY A 48 3.59 -12.41 -15.09
CA GLY A 48 2.78 -13.29 -15.92
C GLY A 48 1.26 -13.08 -15.80
N MET A 49 0.79 -12.27 -14.84
CA MET A 49 -0.65 -12.08 -14.61
C MET A 49 -1.30 -11.15 -15.64
N PRO A 50 -2.57 -11.40 -16.00
CA PRO A 50 -3.34 -10.47 -16.82
C PRO A 50 -3.47 -9.09 -16.16
N LEU A 51 -3.38 -8.02 -16.97
CA LEU A 51 -3.48 -6.64 -16.47
C LEU A 51 -4.73 -6.38 -15.61
N PRO A 52 -5.95 -6.86 -15.94
CA PRO A 52 -7.13 -6.64 -15.08
C PRO A 52 -6.98 -7.25 -13.68
N GLU A 53 -6.31 -8.40 -13.57
CA GLU A 53 -6.05 -9.05 -12.28
C GLU A 53 -5.01 -8.28 -11.48
N LEU A 54 -3.96 -7.80 -12.14
CA LEU A 54 -2.95 -6.93 -11.53
C LEU A 54 -3.57 -5.64 -10.98
N LEU A 55 -4.44 -4.99 -11.76
CA LEU A 55 -5.12 -3.76 -11.32
C LEU A 55 -6.03 -4.01 -10.11
N ARG A 56 -6.77 -5.12 -10.10
CA ARG A 56 -7.61 -5.50 -8.95
C ARG A 56 -6.76 -5.78 -7.71
N ALA A 57 -5.64 -6.50 -7.86
CA ALA A 57 -4.72 -6.79 -6.75
C ALA A 57 -4.08 -5.51 -6.21
N ALA A 58 -3.61 -4.63 -7.09
CA ALA A 58 -3.05 -3.34 -6.71
C ALA A 58 -4.08 -2.50 -5.93
N GLN A 59 -5.32 -2.40 -6.41
CA GLN A 59 -6.37 -1.65 -5.73
C GLN A 59 -6.68 -2.21 -4.33
N ALA A 60 -6.80 -3.54 -4.19
CA ALA A 60 -7.05 -4.17 -2.90
C ALA A 60 -5.91 -3.89 -1.90
N LEU A 61 -4.65 -3.96 -2.35
CA LEU A 61 -3.50 -3.66 -1.51
C LEU A 61 -3.41 -2.17 -1.15
N THR A 62 -3.74 -1.26 -2.07
CA THR A 62 -3.84 0.17 -1.76
C THR A 62 -4.88 0.44 -0.68
N SER A 63 -6.04 -0.22 -0.73
CA SER A 63 -7.04 -0.14 0.33
C SER A 63 -6.51 -0.66 1.67
N ALA A 64 -5.78 -1.77 1.67
CA ALA A 64 -5.15 -2.30 2.88
C ALA A 64 -4.07 -1.36 3.46
N VAL A 65 -3.24 -0.74 2.61
CA VAL A 65 -2.27 0.29 3.02
C VAL A 65 -2.97 1.47 3.68
N CYS A 66 -4.05 1.97 3.07
CA CYS A 66 -4.82 3.08 3.62
C CYS A 66 -5.41 2.74 5.00
N LEU A 67 -5.97 1.54 5.15
CA LEU A 67 -6.48 1.07 6.45
C LEU A 67 -5.37 1.00 7.49
N ARG A 68 -4.21 0.44 7.15
CA ARG A 68 -3.06 0.36 8.05
C ARG A 68 -2.61 1.74 8.54
N GLN A 69 -2.51 2.71 7.63
CA GLN A 69 -2.16 4.09 7.97
C GLN A 69 -3.18 4.74 8.91
N GLN A 70 -4.48 4.50 8.68
CA GLN A 70 -5.54 5.00 9.56
C GLN A 70 -5.46 4.35 10.95
N THR A 71 -5.19 3.04 11.02
CA THR A 71 -5.00 2.33 12.28
C THR A 71 -3.81 2.89 13.06
N GLU A 72 -2.65 3.05 12.42
CA GLU A 72 -1.44 3.59 13.05
C GLU A 72 -1.66 5.02 13.57
N ALA A 73 -2.34 5.87 12.80
CA ALA A 73 -2.69 7.22 13.24
C ALA A 73 -3.65 7.20 14.45
N ALA A 74 -4.65 6.31 14.46
CA ALA A 74 -5.59 6.17 15.55
C ALA A 74 -4.96 5.57 16.81
N GLU A 75 -3.99 4.67 16.67
CA GLU A 75 -3.17 4.15 17.78
C GLU A 75 -2.30 5.23 18.38
N HIS A 76 -1.60 5.99 17.53
CA HIS A 76 -0.78 7.11 17.98
C HIS A 76 -1.57 8.15 18.76
N MET A 77 -2.77 8.52 18.30
CA MET A 77 -3.63 9.47 19.03
C MET A 77 -4.03 8.94 20.41
N ARG A 78 -4.42 7.65 20.51
CA ARG A 78 -4.76 7.02 21.80
C ARG A 78 -3.58 7.01 22.76
N GLU A 79 -2.38 6.75 22.27
CA GLU A 79 -1.16 6.81 23.08
C GLU A 79 -0.86 8.22 23.58
N LEU A 80 -1.01 9.23 22.72
CA LEU A 80 -0.85 10.64 23.11
C LEU A 80 -1.86 11.06 24.18
N GLU A 81 -3.13 10.68 24.04
CA GLU A 81 -4.17 10.95 25.04
C GLU A 81 -3.86 10.28 26.38
N ALA A 82 -3.42 9.01 26.35
CA ALA A 82 -3.04 8.27 27.55
C ALA A 82 -1.84 8.93 28.27
N GLN A 83 -0.83 9.38 27.52
CA GLN A 83 0.32 10.10 28.06
C GLN A 83 -0.08 11.45 28.66
N GLN A 84 -0.95 12.21 27.99
CA GLN A 84 -1.46 13.48 28.51
C GLN A 84 -2.25 13.28 29.80
N LYS A 85 -3.08 12.24 29.87
CA LYS A 85 -3.84 11.91 31.09
C LYS A 85 -2.91 11.52 32.24
N ALA A 86 -1.91 10.69 31.99
CA ALA A 86 -0.90 10.31 32.99
C ALA A 86 -0.09 11.52 33.49
N ALA A 87 0.22 12.47 32.60
CA ALA A 87 0.91 13.71 32.96
C ALA A 87 0.02 14.70 33.76
N GLN A 88 -1.30 14.60 33.61
CA GLN A 88 -2.29 15.42 34.33
C GLN A 88 -2.76 14.81 35.66
N GLU A 89 -2.41 13.55 35.96
CA GLU A 89 -2.69 13.00 37.29
C GLU A 89 -1.96 13.84 38.34
N PRO A 90 -2.68 14.40 39.34
CA PRO A 90 -2.03 15.18 40.38
C PRO A 90 -1.05 14.27 41.10
N ARG A 91 0.20 14.70 41.27
CA ARG A 91 1.05 14.17 42.33
C ARG A 91 0.27 14.35 43.62
N LYS A 92 -0.41 13.30 44.09
CA LYS A 92 -0.89 13.20 45.46
C LYS A 92 0.36 13.21 46.32
N GLY A 93 0.86 14.41 46.61
CA GLY A 93 1.82 14.62 47.68
C GLY A 93 1.20 14.03 48.95
N PRO A 94 2.02 13.43 49.83
CA PRO A 94 1.49 12.93 51.07
C PRO A 94 0.88 14.12 51.80
N PHE A 95 -0.45 14.14 51.91
CA PHE A 95 -1.11 14.91 52.94
C PHE A 95 -0.57 14.36 54.26
N VAL A 96 0.37 15.08 54.84
CA VAL A 96 0.75 14.94 56.24
C VAL A 96 0.09 16.10 56.97
N SER A 97 -0.52 15.75 58.10
CA SER A 97 -1.35 16.48 59.04
C SER A 97 -0.94 17.92 59.38
#